data_AF-A0A2U1FRG2-F1
#
_entry.id   AF-A0A2U1FRG2-F1
#
_cell.length_a   1.000
_cell.length_b   1.000
_cell.length_c   1.000
_cell.angle_alpha   90.00
_cell.angle_beta   90.00
_cell.angle_gamma   90.00
#
_symmetry.space_group_name_H-M   'P 1'
#
loop_
_entity.id
_entity.type
_entity.pdbx_description
1 polymer ?
#
loop_
_entity_poly.entity_id
_entity_poly.type
_entity_poly.pdbx_seq_one_letter_code
_entity_poly.pdbx_strand_id
1 'polypeptide(L)'
;MSLPSIAPYPMPRAGELPASRPDWSPDPRRAVLLVHDMQRYFLAPFSRTDEPVSLLVEHIGALAGRARARGVPVVYTAQPGEQPPAERGLLDDFWGRGPAAAYAEDPEVVAIVDELAPEPGDEVLTKWRYSAFQRSPLAELLDRWGRDQLLITGIYAHIGCMVTAVEAFMRDVQPFLVADAVADFSRGHHEQALAWTAQRCGVVTSTAHALEALGDGLGDGPGDGPGDGPGDGLSDGPGDGAVAVAREAPA
;
A
#
# COMPACT_ATOMS: atom_id res chain seq x y z
N MET A 1 3.40 5.05 -29.02
CA MET A 1 2.20 4.24 -29.29
C MET A 1 1.25 4.42 -28.11
N SER A 2 -0.06 4.51 -28.34
CA SER A 2 -1.04 4.37 -27.26
C SER A 2 -1.08 2.92 -26.78
N LEU A 3 -1.48 2.70 -25.52
CA LEU A 3 -1.71 1.36 -25.00
C LEU A 3 -2.84 0.69 -25.83
N PRO A 4 -2.68 -0.59 -26.23
CA PRO A 4 -3.74 -1.31 -26.94
C PRO A 4 -4.94 -1.53 -26.01
N SER A 5 -6.15 -1.62 -26.57
CA SER A 5 -7.32 -2.04 -25.81
C SER A 5 -7.10 -3.42 -25.20
N ILE A 6 -7.51 -3.58 -23.94
CA ILE A 6 -7.36 -4.79 -23.15
C ILE A 6 -8.72 -5.48 -23.07
N ALA A 7 -8.77 -6.74 -23.54
CA ALA A 7 -9.99 -7.54 -23.50
C ALA A 7 -10.37 -7.88 -22.05
N PRO A 8 -11.68 -7.89 -21.71
CA PRO A 8 -12.16 -8.39 -20.43
C PRO A 8 -11.70 -9.83 -20.16
N TYR A 9 -11.41 -10.14 -18.90
CA TYR A 9 -11.07 -11.48 -18.46
C TYR A 9 -11.43 -11.67 -16.99
N PRO A 10 -11.70 -12.91 -16.54
CA PRO A 10 -12.12 -13.15 -15.17
C PRO A 10 -10.99 -12.88 -14.17
N MET A 11 -11.30 -12.25 -13.05
CA MET A 11 -10.38 -12.06 -11.93
C MET A 11 -9.97 -13.42 -11.32
N PRO A 12 -8.71 -13.62 -10.90
CA PRO A 12 -8.29 -14.81 -10.19
C PRO A 12 -9.12 -15.04 -8.92
N ARG A 13 -9.52 -16.29 -8.69
CA ARG A 13 -10.26 -16.69 -7.49
C ARG A 13 -9.32 -17.32 -6.47
N ALA A 14 -9.70 -17.32 -5.20
CA ALA A 14 -8.87 -17.83 -4.10
C ALA A 14 -8.37 -19.28 -4.32
N GLY A 15 -9.18 -20.16 -4.93
CA GLY A 15 -8.80 -21.54 -5.24
C GLY A 15 -7.82 -21.71 -6.39
N GLU A 16 -7.50 -20.63 -7.13
CA GLU A 16 -6.59 -20.62 -8.28
C GLU A 16 -5.21 -20.07 -7.93
N LEU A 17 -5.03 -19.56 -6.69
CA LEU A 17 -3.81 -18.86 -6.33
C LEU A 17 -2.62 -19.82 -6.19
N PRO A 18 -1.44 -19.46 -6.71
CA PRO A 18 -0.25 -20.27 -6.55
C PRO A 18 0.18 -20.32 -5.09
N ALA A 19 0.61 -21.49 -4.63
CA ALA A 19 1.21 -21.62 -3.31
C ALA A 19 2.49 -20.77 -3.23
N SER A 20 2.54 -19.90 -2.21
CA SER A 20 3.72 -19.10 -1.91
C SER A 20 4.75 -19.93 -1.15
N ARG A 21 6.04 -19.66 -1.39
CA ARG A 21 7.13 -20.32 -0.66
C ARG A 21 7.23 -19.90 0.81
N PRO A 22 7.19 -18.60 1.15
CA PRO A 22 7.08 -18.17 2.54
C PRO A 22 5.64 -18.25 3.03
N ASP A 23 5.48 -18.32 4.36
CA ASP A 23 4.21 -18.39 5.09
C ASP A 23 3.88 -17.07 5.81
N TRP A 24 4.38 -15.94 5.29
CA TRP A 24 4.10 -14.62 5.87
C TRP A 24 2.61 -14.28 5.78
N SER A 25 2.13 -13.52 6.76
CA SER A 25 0.79 -12.94 6.77
C SER A 25 0.88 -11.43 7.00
N PRO A 26 -0.01 -10.61 6.39
CA PRO A 26 -0.10 -9.19 6.71
C PRO A 26 -0.32 -8.94 8.21
N ASP A 27 0.47 -8.05 8.81
CA ASP A 27 0.29 -7.53 10.17
C ASP A 27 -0.02 -6.03 10.06
N PRO A 28 -1.17 -5.54 10.57
CA PRO A 28 -1.56 -4.13 10.47
C PRO A 28 -0.60 -3.16 11.16
N ARG A 29 0.34 -3.63 12.01
CA ARG A 29 1.39 -2.79 12.62
C ARG A 29 2.67 -2.72 11.79
N ARG A 30 2.83 -3.59 10.80
CA ARG A 30 4.00 -3.70 9.91
C ARG A 30 3.69 -3.32 8.47
N ALA A 31 2.43 -3.44 8.08
CA ALA A 31 1.95 -3.20 6.73
C ALA A 31 1.90 -1.73 6.33
N VAL A 32 2.08 -1.52 5.03
CA VAL A 32 1.64 -0.36 4.23
C VAL A 32 0.87 -0.91 3.02
N LEU A 33 -0.23 -0.25 2.65
CA LEU A 33 -0.97 -0.54 1.43
C LEU A 33 -0.45 0.35 0.30
N LEU A 34 -0.09 -0.24 -0.83
CA LEU A 34 0.28 0.44 -2.07
C LEU A 34 -0.84 0.29 -3.11
N VAL A 35 -1.41 1.42 -3.52
CA VAL A 35 -2.31 1.56 -4.67
C VAL A 35 -1.50 2.01 -5.88
N HIS A 36 -1.08 1.04 -6.70
CA HIS A 36 -0.09 1.25 -7.75
C HIS A 36 -0.74 1.72 -9.07
N ASP A 37 -0.45 2.96 -9.47
CA ASP A 37 -0.73 3.54 -10.79
C ASP A 37 -2.21 3.43 -11.24
N MET A 38 -3.16 3.55 -10.30
CA MET A 38 -4.61 3.54 -10.56
C MET A 38 -5.13 4.86 -11.17
N GLN A 39 -4.39 5.40 -12.14
CA GLN A 39 -4.70 6.63 -12.86
C GLN A 39 -5.67 6.38 -14.03
N ARG A 40 -6.47 7.40 -14.37
CA ARG A 40 -7.41 7.37 -15.51
C ARG A 40 -6.74 6.90 -16.81
N TYR A 41 -5.54 7.40 -17.11
CA TYR A 41 -4.78 7.04 -18.31
C TYR A 41 -4.52 5.52 -18.41
N PHE A 42 -4.15 4.87 -17.31
CA PHE A 42 -3.83 3.44 -17.32
C PHE A 42 -5.05 2.55 -17.29
N LEU A 43 -6.21 3.07 -16.86
CA LEU A 43 -7.47 2.31 -16.87
C LEU A 43 -8.27 2.51 -18.15
N ALA A 44 -7.96 3.55 -18.95
CA ALA A 44 -8.59 3.83 -20.24
C ALA A 44 -8.57 2.65 -21.25
N PRO A 45 -7.54 1.77 -21.29
CA PRO A 45 -7.56 0.64 -22.22
C PRO A 45 -8.53 -0.49 -21.85
N PHE A 46 -9.08 -0.50 -20.63
CA PHE A 46 -9.99 -1.53 -20.14
C PHE A 46 -11.47 -1.12 -20.27
N SER A 47 -12.36 -2.12 -20.27
CA SER A 47 -13.76 -1.90 -19.90
C SER A 47 -13.86 -1.67 -18.39
N ARG A 48 -14.47 -0.55 -17.97
CA ARG A 48 -14.63 -0.19 -16.55
C ARG A 48 -15.70 -0.99 -15.82
N THR A 49 -16.68 -1.51 -16.54
CA THR A 49 -17.84 -2.21 -15.98
C THR A 49 -17.66 -3.72 -15.93
N ASP A 50 -16.68 -4.26 -16.67
CA ASP A 50 -16.41 -5.69 -16.75
C ASP A 50 -15.20 -6.08 -15.87
N GLU A 51 -15.07 -7.38 -15.60
CA GLU A 51 -13.84 -7.92 -15.03
C GLU A 51 -12.66 -7.73 -16.02
N PRO A 52 -11.46 -7.41 -15.52
CA PRO A 52 -11.07 -7.38 -14.10
C PRO A 52 -11.37 -6.05 -13.39
N VAL A 53 -11.67 -4.95 -14.10
CA VAL A 53 -11.60 -3.60 -13.51
C VAL A 53 -12.71 -3.32 -12.50
N SER A 54 -13.92 -3.85 -12.71
CA SER A 54 -15.02 -3.67 -11.77
C SER A 54 -14.66 -4.21 -10.37
N LEU A 55 -14.18 -5.46 -10.30
CA LEU A 55 -13.73 -6.07 -9.04
C LEU A 55 -12.42 -5.48 -8.53
N LEU A 56 -11.49 -5.11 -9.41
CA LEU A 56 -10.23 -4.47 -9.04
C LEU A 56 -10.47 -3.22 -8.19
N VAL A 57 -11.33 -2.32 -8.67
CA VAL A 57 -11.62 -1.05 -8.00
C VAL A 57 -12.36 -1.29 -6.68
N GLU A 58 -13.34 -2.20 -6.67
CA GLU A 58 -14.07 -2.59 -5.46
C GLU A 58 -13.11 -3.12 -4.37
N HIS A 59 -12.24 -4.06 -4.73
CA HIS A 59 -11.31 -4.68 -3.80
C HIS A 59 -10.25 -3.71 -3.27
N ILE A 60 -9.68 -2.86 -4.13
CA ILE A 60 -8.73 -1.82 -3.68
C ILE A 60 -9.42 -0.85 -2.72
N GLY A 61 -10.65 -0.42 -3.02
CA GLY A 61 -11.43 0.45 -2.14
C GLY A 61 -11.67 -0.17 -0.76
N ALA A 62 -12.06 -1.45 -0.73
CA ALA A 62 -12.25 -2.18 0.52
C ALA A 62 -10.96 -2.29 1.34
N LEU A 63 -9.83 -2.60 0.69
CA LEU A 63 -8.51 -2.69 1.33
C LEU A 63 -8.06 -1.32 1.86
N ALA A 64 -8.23 -0.25 1.09
CA ALA A 64 -7.87 1.11 1.51
C ALA A 64 -8.71 1.56 2.71
N GLY A 65 -10.03 1.34 2.68
CA GLY A 65 -10.91 1.63 3.82
C GLY A 65 -10.52 0.85 5.07
N ARG A 66 -10.19 -0.45 4.94
CA ARG A 66 -9.72 -1.27 6.06
C ARG A 66 -8.36 -0.80 6.58
N ALA A 67 -7.43 -0.46 5.68
CA ALA A 67 -6.10 0.02 6.04
C ALA A 67 -6.19 1.30 6.88
N ARG A 68 -6.96 2.31 6.42
CA ARG A 68 -7.20 3.55 7.15
C ARG A 68 -7.82 3.30 8.52
N ALA A 69 -8.86 2.45 8.59
CA ALA A 69 -9.53 2.10 9.84
C ALA A 69 -8.62 1.41 10.87
N ARG A 70 -7.45 0.90 10.45
CA ARG A 70 -6.51 0.14 11.27
C ARG A 70 -5.15 0.85 11.42
N GLY A 71 -5.03 2.09 10.97
CA GLY A 71 -3.78 2.86 11.05
C GLY A 71 -2.65 2.28 10.20
N VAL A 72 -3.00 1.54 9.14
CA VAL A 72 -2.06 1.12 8.09
C VAL A 72 -1.95 2.27 7.09
N PRO A 73 -0.74 2.82 6.83
CA PRO A 73 -0.57 3.87 5.83
C PRO A 73 -1.02 3.40 4.44
N VAL A 74 -1.71 4.27 3.72
CA VAL A 74 -2.08 4.05 2.31
C VAL A 74 -1.24 4.98 1.43
N VAL A 75 -0.55 4.38 0.46
CA VAL A 75 0.36 5.06 -0.45
C VAL A 75 -0.11 4.83 -1.87
N TYR A 76 -0.18 5.88 -2.66
CA TYR A 76 -0.49 5.85 -4.08
C TYR A 76 0.77 6.13 -4.89
N THR A 77 0.86 5.55 -6.08
CA THR A 77 1.81 6.01 -7.10
C THR A 77 1.08 6.60 -8.29
N ALA A 78 1.60 7.71 -8.81
CA ALA A 78 1.05 8.38 -9.98
C ALA A 78 2.18 8.91 -10.87
N GLN A 79 2.18 8.54 -12.15
CA GLN A 79 3.05 9.17 -13.13
C GLN A 79 2.66 10.64 -13.33
N PRO A 80 3.62 11.57 -13.41
CA PRO A 80 3.32 12.97 -13.60
C PRO A 80 2.86 13.24 -15.04
N GLY A 81 2.08 14.31 -15.19
CA GLY A 81 1.56 14.78 -16.48
C GLY A 81 2.64 15.31 -17.42
N GLU A 82 3.67 15.96 -16.88
CA GLU A 82 4.85 16.34 -17.64
C GLU A 82 6.04 15.45 -17.29
N GLN A 83 6.70 14.92 -18.33
CA GLN A 83 7.90 14.11 -18.20
C GLN A 83 8.91 14.54 -19.27
N PRO A 84 9.96 15.30 -18.90
CA PRO A 84 11.04 15.63 -19.81
C PRO A 84 11.68 14.36 -20.41
N PRO A 85 12.10 14.34 -21.68
CA PRO A 85 12.69 13.15 -22.31
C PRO A 85 13.86 12.55 -21.52
N ALA A 86 14.71 13.40 -20.93
CA ALA A 86 15.83 12.95 -20.09
C ALA A 86 15.39 12.24 -18.80
N GLU A 87 14.22 12.61 -18.25
CA GLU A 87 13.67 11.99 -17.05
C GLU A 87 12.89 10.72 -17.39
N ARG A 88 12.18 10.71 -18.53
CA ARG A 88 11.47 9.54 -19.05
C ARG A 88 12.44 8.42 -19.48
N GLY A 89 13.51 8.78 -20.19
CA GLY A 89 14.55 7.87 -20.65
C GLY A 89 13.98 6.72 -21.48
N LEU A 90 14.49 5.50 -21.24
CA LEU A 90 14.18 4.29 -22.02
C LEU A 90 12.70 3.86 -21.98
N LEU A 91 11.88 4.45 -21.10
CA LEU A 91 10.43 4.23 -21.16
C LEU A 91 9.83 4.77 -22.45
N ASP A 92 10.45 5.76 -23.08
CA ASP A 92 9.97 6.35 -24.33
C ASP A 92 10.06 5.35 -25.49
N ASP A 93 11.14 4.58 -25.57
CA ASP A 93 11.35 3.54 -26.60
C ASP A 93 10.26 2.46 -26.59
N PHE A 94 9.75 2.09 -25.40
CA PHE A 94 8.74 1.05 -25.24
C PHE A 94 7.30 1.60 -25.27
N TRP A 95 7.07 2.74 -24.62
CA TRP A 95 5.71 3.22 -24.30
C TRP A 95 5.40 4.59 -24.92
N GLY A 96 6.28 5.12 -25.76
CA GLY A 96 6.21 6.52 -26.22
C GLY A 96 6.17 7.48 -25.03
N ARG A 97 5.50 8.63 -25.17
CA ARG A 97 5.41 9.65 -24.10
C ARG A 97 4.52 9.29 -22.90
N GLY A 98 3.83 8.15 -22.92
CA GLY A 98 2.96 7.72 -21.81
C GLY A 98 1.84 8.73 -21.50
N PRO A 99 1.45 8.92 -20.22
CA PRO A 99 0.41 9.90 -19.86
C PRO A 99 0.67 11.31 -20.36
N ALA A 100 1.95 11.71 -20.47
CA ALA A 100 2.34 13.02 -20.99
C ALA A 100 1.98 13.25 -22.47
N ALA A 101 1.59 12.20 -23.20
CA ALA A 101 1.05 12.33 -24.56
C ALA A 101 -0.35 12.97 -24.57
N ALA A 102 -1.16 12.75 -23.53
CA ALA A 102 -2.55 13.20 -23.44
C ALA A 102 -2.75 14.35 -22.44
N TYR A 103 -1.80 14.56 -21.53
CA TYR A 103 -1.94 15.52 -20.42
C TYR A 103 -2.21 16.97 -20.85
N ALA A 104 -1.64 17.43 -21.96
CA ALA A 104 -1.85 18.79 -22.45
C ALA A 104 -3.29 19.06 -22.91
N GLU A 105 -3.99 18.01 -23.34
CA GLU A 105 -5.38 18.08 -23.81
C GLU A 105 -6.36 17.82 -22.66
N ASP A 106 -6.01 16.89 -21.77
CA ASP A 106 -6.81 16.54 -20.61
C ASP A 106 -5.89 16.27 -19.40
N PRO A 107 -5.75 17.24 -18.48
CA PRO A 107 -4.98 17.05 -17.26
C PRO A 107 -5.53 15.95 -16.33
N GLU A 108 -6.80 15.60 -16.43
CA GLU A 108 -7.43 14.58 -15.58
C GLU A 108 -6.95 13.16 -15.91
N VAL A 109 -6.29 12.95 -17.06
CA VAL A 109 -5.74 11.62 -17.41
C VAL A 109 -4.72 11.11 -16.39
N VAL A 110 -4.05 12.01 -15.66
CA VAL A 110 -3.11 11.63 -14.60
C VAL A 110 -3.73 11.61 -13.20
N ALA A 111 -5.01 11.94 -13.05
CA ALA A 111 -5.68 11.79 -11.78
C ALA A 111 -5.88 10.29 -11.46
N ILE A 112 -5.79 9.95 -10.17
CA ILE A 112 -6.33 8.69 -9.66
C ILE A 112 -7.83 8.67 -9.93
N VAL A 113 -8.38 7.52 -10.29
CA VAL A 113 -9.82 7.39 -10.55
C VAL A 113 -10.65 7.73 -9.32
N ASP A 114 -11.82 8.35 -9.53
CA ASP A 114 -12.63 8.94 -8.47
C ASP A 114 -13.04 7.93 -7.39
N GLU A 115 -13.29 6.68 -7.79
CA GLU A 115 -13.66 5.60 -6.88
C GLU A 115 -12.54 5.23 -5.89
N LEU A 116 -11.30 5.61 -6.19
CA LEU A 116 -10.10 5.37 -5.38
C LEU A 116 -9.38 6.66 -4.99
N ALA A 117 -10.07 7.81 -5.05
CA ALA A 117 -9.48 9.11 -4.75
C ALA A 117 -8.76 9.07 -3.38
N PRO A 118 -7.49 9.55 -3.31
CA PRO A 118 -6.77 9.63 -2.04
C PRO A 118 -7.52 10.49 -1.02
N GLU A 119 -7.48 10.06 0.25
CA GLU A 119 -8.07 10.76 1.39
C GLU A 119 -7.01 11.53 2.18
N PRO A 120 -7.40 12.51 3.02
CA PRO A 120 -6.47 13.17 3.92
C PRO A 120 -5.71 12.18 4.81
N GLY A 121 -4.37 12.22 4.75
CA GLY A 121 -3.49 11.31 5.47
C GLY A 121 -2.88 10.20 4.60
N ASP A 122 -3.39 10.01 3.38
CA ASP A 122 -2.74 9.17 2.38
C ASP A 122 -1.54 9.90 1.74
N GLU A 123 -0.56 9.13 1.27
CA GLU A 123 0.60 9.65 0.54
C GLU A 123 0.45 9.41 -0.96
N VAL A 124 0.79 10.40 -1.80
CA VAL A 124 0.80 10.24 -3.27
C VAL A 124 2.21 10.48 -3.79
N LEU A 125 2.85 9.43 -4.27
CA LEU A 125 4.23 9.45 -4.74
C LEU A 125 4.29 9.62 -6.26
N THR A 126 5.13 10.53 -6.72
CA THR A 126 5.43 10.67 -8.14
C THR A 126 6.18 9.44 -8.65
N LYS A 127 5.64 8.80 -9.69
CA LYS A 127 6.14 7.55 -10.23
C LYS A 127 6.98 7.77 -11.49
N TRP A 128 8.24 7.35 -11.44
CA TRP A 128 9.18 7.57 -12.54
C TRP A 128 9.56 6.31 -13.31
N ARG A 129 9.52 5.13 -12.69
CA ARG A 129 9.93 3.84 -13.28
C ARG A 129 8.93 2.75 -12.90
N TYR A 130 9.15 1.51 -13.34
CA TYR A 130 8.26 0.40 -13.00
C TYR A 130 8.14 0.17 -11.49
N SER A 131 9.25 0.18 -10.77
CA SER A 131 9.24 0.06 -9.30
C SER A 131 8.80 1.36 -8.64
N ALA A 132 7.96 1.26 -7.62
CA ALA A 132 7.53 2.37 -6.75
C ALA A 132 8.65 2.93 -5.86
N PHE A 133 9.79 2.23 -5.74
CA PHE A 133 10.96 2.68 -4.98
C PHE A 133 11.91 3.56 -5.80
N GLN A 134 11.88 3.45 -7.12
CA GLN A 134 12.84 4.14 -7.98
C GLN A 134 12.52 5.62 -8.10
N ARG A 135 13.43 6.47 -7.61
CA ARG A 135 13.30 7.94 -7.56
C ARG A 135 12.08 8.39 -6.76
N SER A 136 11.85 7.73 -5.63
CA SER A 136 10.67 7.90 -4.78
C SER A 136 11.10 7.77 -3.31
N PRO A 137 10.42 8.47 -2.37
CA PRO A 137 10.72 8.38 -0.94
C PRO A 137 10.13 7.12 -0.29
N LEU A 138 9.56 6.17 -1.05
CA LEU A 138 8.87 5.00 -0.48
C LEU A 138 9.70 4.22 0.55
N ALA A 139 10.99 4.00 0.28
CA ALA A 139 11.86 3.30 1.24
C ALA A 139 12.04 4.10 2.53
N GLU A 140 12.28 5.40 2.42
CA GLU A 140 12.42 6.31 3.56
C GLU A 140 11.12 6.43 4.38
N LEU A 141 9.96 6.34 3.73
CA LEU A 141 8.66 6.33 4.39
C LEU A 141 8.44 5.04 5.18
N LEU A 142 8.74 3.88 4.58
CA LEU A 142 8.68 2.58 5.25
C LEU A 142 9.57 2.56 6.50
N ASP A 143 10.82 3.01 6.38
CA ASP A 143 11.76 3.09 7.49
C ASP A 143 11.25 4.03 8.59
N ARG A 144 10.76 5.22 8.22
CA ARG A 144 10.23 6.22 9.16
C ARG A 144 9.02 5.72 9.93
N TRP A 145 8.16 4.94 9.29
CA TRP A 145 6.98 4.35 9.92
C TRP A 145 7.29 3.06 10.67
N GLY A 146 8.51 2.51 10.56
CA GLY A 146 8.87 1.22 11.10
C GLY A 146 8.09 0.07 10.48
N ARG A 147 7.85 0.15 9.16
CA ARG A 147 6.99 -0.78 8.39
C ARG A 147 7.83 -1.56 7.40
N ASP A 148 7.74 -2.89 7.44
CA ASP A 148 8.52 -3.82 6.62
C ASP A 148 7.63 -4.82 5.87
N GLN A 149 6.34 -4.49 5.69
CA GLN A 149 5.42 -5.24 4.83
C GLN A 149 4.72 -4.31 3.84
N LEU A 150 4.60 -4.73 2.59
CA LEU A 150 3.97 -3.95 1.52
C LEU A 150 2.87 -4.77 0.84
N LEU A 151 1.61 -4.40 1.03
CA LEU A 151 0.49 -4.95 0.28
C LEU A 151 0.40 -4.20 -1.05
N ILE A 152 0.57 -4.89 -2.16
CA ILE A 152 0.64 -4.31 -3.50
C ILE A 152 -0.66 -4.61 -4.23
N THR A 153 -1.32 -3.54 -4.66
CA THR A 153 -2.54 -3.54 -5.47
C THR A 153 -2.38 -2.62 -6.68
N GLY A 154 -3.29 -2.70 -7.64
CA GLY A 154 -3.32 -1.82 -8.82
C GLY A 154 -2.79 -2.46 -10.10
N ILE A 155 -2.17 -1.66 -10.97
CA ILE A 155 -1.80 -2.08 -12.33
C ILE A 155 -0.39 -1.61 -12.76
N TYR A 156 0.26 -2.27 -13.71
CA TYR A 156 -0.06 -3.60 -14.26
C TYR A 156 0.68 -4.68 -13.48
N ALA A 157 0.03 -5.82 -13.25
CA ALA A 157 0.53 -6.89 -12.40
C ALA A 157 1.96 -7.32 -12.78
N HIS A 158 2.23 -7.70 -14.03
CA HIS A 158 3.56 -8.17 -14.48
C HIS A 158 4.59 -7.07 -14.72
N ILE A 159 4.20 -5.79 -14.69
CA ILE A 159 5.10 -4.66 -14.97
C ILE A 159 5.43 -3.93 -13.66
N GLY A 160 4.55 -3.04 -13.22
CA GLY A 160 4.83 -2.15 -12.10
C GLY A 160 4.72 -2.86 -10.76
N CYS A 161 3.62 -3.61 -10.56
CA CYS A 161 3.34 -4.28 -9.30
C CYS A 161 4.39 -5.37 -9.00
N MET A 162 4.65 -6.27 -9.94
CA MET A 162 5.65 -7.34 -9.77
C MET A 162 7.07 -6.79 -9.61
N VAL A 163 7.48 -5.79 -10.40
CA VAL A 163 8.82 -5.20 -10.25
C VAL A 163 8.96 -4.46 -8.92
N THR A 164 7.90 -3.82 -8.43
CA THR A 164 7.87 -3.25 -7.07
C THR A 164 7.98 -4.34 -6.00
N ALA A 165 7.30 -5.48 -6.17
CA ALA A 165 7.42 -6.63 -5.26
C ALA A 165 8.87 -7.17 -5.23
N VAL A 166 9.50 -7.32 -6.40
CA VAL A 166 10.90 -7.75 -6.49
C VAL A 166 11.83 -6.77 -5.78
N GLU A 167 11.64 -5.46 -5.94
CA GLU A 167 12.47 -4.48 -5.25
C GLU A 167 12.20 -4.41 -3.74
N ALA A 168 10.94 -4.54 -3.30
CA ALA A 168 10.60 -4.66 -1.88
C ALA A 168 11.34 -5.84 -1.23
N PHE A 169 11.28 -7.01 -1.88
CA PHE A 169 12.01 -8.20 -1.42
C PHE A 169 13.52 -7.97 -1.28
N MET A 170 14.15 -7.32 -2.26
CA MET A 170 15.58 -7.02 -2.22
C MET A 170 15.94 -5.94 -1.18
N ARG A 171 14.95 -5.26 -0.61
CA ARG A 171 15.08 -4.25 0.45
C ARG A 171 14.66 -4.78 1.82
N ASP A 172 14.51 -6.10 1.96
CA ASP A 172 14.04 -6.75 3.19
C ASP A 172 12.62 -6.32 3.62
N VAL A 173 11.80 -5.86 2.67
CA VAL A 173 10.37 -5.57 2.87
C VAL A 173 9.55 -6.73 2.30
N GLN A 174 8.70 -7.35 3.11
CA GLN A 174 7.87 -8.50 2.70
C GLN A 174 6.75 -8.04 1.76
N PRO A 175 6.76 -8.40 0.47
CA PRO A 175 5.71 -7.99 -0.45
C PRO A 175 4.58 -9.01 -0.47
N PHE A 176 3.36 -8.49 -0.44
CA PHE A 176 2.12 -9.23 -0.58
C PHE A 176 1.42 -8.75 -1.84
N LEU A 177 1.42 -9.55 -2.90
CA LEU A 177 0.67 -9.24 -4.12
C LEU A 177 -0.76 -9.74 -3.96
N VAL A 178 -1.73 -8.82 -3.93
CA VAL A 178 -3.14 -9.16 -3.70
C VAL A 178 -3.78 -9.54 -5.04
N ALA A 179 -3.95 -10.84 -5.27
CA ALA A 179 -4.22 -11.43 -6.58
C ALA A 179 -5.51 -10.95 -7.24
N ASP A 180 -6.55 -10.70 -6.47
CA ASP A 180 -7.83 -10.18 -6.96
C ASP A 180 -7.94 -8.66 -6.82
N ALA A 181 -6.86 -7.98 -6.42
CA ALA A 181 -6.74 -6.52 -6.40
C ALA A 181 -5.56 -6.02 -7.26
N VAL A 182 -5.16 -6.81 -8.25
CA VAL A 182 -4.31 -6.37 -9.37
C VAL A 182 -4.92 -6.75 -10.71
N ALA A 183 -4.54 -6.03 -11.77
CA ALA A 183 -4.95 -6.37 -13.13
C ALA A 183 -3.81 -6.19 -14.13
N ASP A 184 -4.00 -6.74 -15.33
CA ASP A 184 -2.96 -6.84 -16.34
C ASP A 184 -3.55 -6.78 -17.77
N PHE A 185 -2.68 -6.77 -18.78
CA PHE A 185 -3.03 -6.80 -20.20
C PHE A 185 -3.76 -8.08 -20.62
N SER A 186 -3.66 -9.16 -19.84
CA SER A 186 -4.37 -10.41 -20.08
C SER A 186 -4.39 -11.27 -18.82
N ARG A 187 -5.29 -12.25 -18.79
CA ARG A 187 -5.30 -13.31 -17.76
C ARG A 187 -3.94 -14.02 -17.64
N GLY A 188 -3.27 -14.29 -18.76
CA GLY A 188 -1.97 -14.97 -18.76
C GLY A 188 -0.84 -14.15 -18.14
N HIS A 189 -0.77 -12.84 -18.43
CA HIS A 189 0.20 -11.95 -17.77
C HIS A 189 -0.08 -11.80 -16.27
N HIS A 190 -1.37 -11.72 -15.92
CA HIS A 190 -1.79 -11.70 -14.53
C HIS A 190 -1.29 -12.96 -13.79
N GLU A 191 -1.63 -14.15 -14.29
CA GLU A 191 -1.19 -15.42 -13.69
C GLU A 191 0.34 -15.56 -13.62
N GLN A 192 1.05 -15.10 -14.64
CA GLN A 192 2.52 -15.07 -14.65
C GLN A 192 3.06 -14.22 -13.49
N ALA A 193 2.51 -13.04 -13.26
CA ALA A 193 2.94 -12.15 -12.18
C ALA A 193 2.71 -12.79 -10.80
N LEU A 194 1.55 -13.45 -10.60
CA LEU A 194 1.23 -14.16 -9.37
C LEU A 194 2.20 -15.32 -9.15
N ALA A 195 2.34 -16.20 -10.14
CA ALA A 195 3.18 -17.40 -10.04
C ALA A 195 4.64 -17.04 -9.79
N TRP A 196 5.16 -16.01 -10.47
CA TRP A 196 6.53 -15.56 -10.27
C TRP A 196 6.73 -14.99 -8.86
N THR A 197 5.83 -14.12 -8.41
CA THR A 197 5.90 -13.51 -7.08
C THR A 197 5.92 -14.56 -5.97
N ALA A 198 4.93 -15.47 -5.99
CA ALA A 198 4.79 -16.56 -5.01
C ALA A 198 6.05 -17.44 -4.91
N GLN A 199 6.78 -17.58 -6.02
CA GLN A 199 7.93 -18.48 -6.13
C GLN A 199 9.28 -17.80 -5.96
N ARG A 200 9.36 -16.47 -5.99
CA ARG A 200 10.64 -15.75 -6.07
C ARG A 200 10.81 -14.60 -5.11
N CYS A 201 9.76 -13.85 -4.78
CA CYS A 201 9.95 -12.61 -4.03
C CYS A 201 8.87 -12.29 -2.99
N GLY A 202 7.73 -12.98 -2.94
CA GLY A 202 6.69 -12.59 -2.00
C GLY A 202 5.61 -13.63 -1.76
N VAL A 203 4.57 -13.19 -1.05
CA VAL A 203 3.34 -13.93 -0.85
C VAL A 203 2.28 -13.41 -1.82
N VAL A 204 1.56 -14.33 -2.44
CA VAL A 204 0.30 -14.03 -3.16
C VAL A 204 -0.85 -14.33 -2.22
N THR A 205 -1.72 -13.33 -2.01
CA THR A 205 -2.90 -13.45 -1.13
C THR A 205 -4.16 -12.96 -1.87
N SER A 206 -5.34 -13.20 -1.28
CA SER A 206 -6.60 -12.63 -1.75
C SER A 206 -6.99 -11.40 -0.94
N THR A 207 -7.88 -10.59 -1.49
CA THR A 207 -8.51 -9.45 -0.81
C THR A 207 -9.19 -9.90 0.47
N ALA A 208 -9.93 -11.01 0.41
CA ALA A 208 -10.62 -11.56 1.57
C ALA A 208 -9.65 -11.88 2.73
N HIS A 209 -8.55 -12.59 2.44
CA HIS A 209 -7.55 -12.93 3.45
C HIS A 209 -6.78 -11.70 3.93
N ALA A 210 -6.42 -10.78 3.03
CA ALA A 210 -5.79 -9.51 3.43
C ALA A 210 -6.69 -8.69 4.36
N LEU A 211 -7.99 -8.61 4.08
CA LEU A 211 -8.96 -7.92 4.93
C LEU A 211 -9.08 -8.56 6.33
N GLU A 212 -9.11 -9.89 6.39
CA GLU A 212 -9.11 -10.67 7.63
C GLU A 212 -7.84 -10.39 8.45
N ALA A 213 -6.66 -10.51 7.83
CA ALA A 213 -5.37 -10.27 8.47
C ALA A 213 -5.22 -8.83 9.00
N LEU A 214 -5.74 -7.84 8.27
CA LEU A 214 -5.80 -6.46 8.75
C LEU A 214 -6.91 -6.24 9.82
N GLY A 215 -7.85 -7.17 9.96
CA GLY A 215 -8.98 -7.11 10.88
C GLY A 215 -8.67 -7.51 12.31
N ASP A 216 -7.85 -8.54 12.51
CA ASP A 216 -7.75 -9.25 13.80
C ASP A 216 -6.65 -8.71 14.75
N GLY A 217 -6.11 -7.52 14.46
CA GLY A 217 -4.97 -6.94 15.19
C GLY A 217 -5.27 -6.08 16.42
N LEU A 218 -6.52 -5.92 16.84
CA LEU A 218 -6.88 -5.26 18.11
C LEU A 218 -7.72 -6.22 18.95
N GLY A 219 -7.06 -7.23 19.53
CA GLY A 219 -7.55 -7.81 20.76
C GLY A 219 -7.42 -6.78 21.86
N ASP A 220 -8.54 -6.44 22.49
CA ASP A 220 -8.60 -5.73 23.76
C ASP A 220 -7.61 -6.39 24.74
N GLY A 221 -6.49 -5.71 25.00
CA GLY A 221 -5.81 -5.89 26.28
C GLY A 221 -6.77 -5.37 27.36
N PRO A 222 -6.97 -6.07 28.48
CA PRO A 222 -7.78 -5.53 29.56
C PRO A 222 -7.09 -4.24 30.01
N GLY A 223 -7.71 -3.10 29.71
CA GLY A 223 -7.36 -1.85 30.35
C GLY A 223 -7.56 -2.08 31.84
N ASP A 224 -6.48 -2.02 32.60
CA ASP A 224 -6.52 -1.90 34.06
C ASP A 224 -7.42 -0.71 34.38
N GLY A 225 -8.65 -1.01 34.78
CA GLY A 225 -9.54 -0.02 35.37
C GLY A 225 -8.91 0.49 36.67
N PRO A 226 -9.07 1.78 37.01
CA PRO A 226 -8.79 2.20 38.37
C PRO A 226 -9.81 1.51 39.29
N GLY A 227 -9.35 0.56 40.08
CA GLY A 227 -10.15 -0.10 41.09
C GLY A 227 -10.63 0.92 42.13
N ASP A 228 -11.95 1.02 42.27
CA ASP A 228 -12.62 1.61 43.42
C ASP A 228 -12.21 0.83 44.68
N GLY A 229 -11.45 1.48 45.57
CA GLY A 229 -11.24 1.06 46.95
C GLY A 229 -12.25 1.76 47.86
N PRO A 230 -12.88 1.07 48.83
CA PRO A 230 -13.78 1.71 49.77
C PRO A 230 -12.98 2.52 50.80
N GLY A 231 -13.55 3.65 51.21
CA GLY A 231 -12.98 4.52 52.21
C GLY A 231 -13.01 3.92 53.63
N ASP A 232 -12.06 4.37 54.44
CA ASP A 232 -12.18 4.46 55.88
C ASP A 232 -11.55 5.78 56.34
N GLY A 233 -12.27 6.47 57.23
CA GLY A 233 -12.00 7.85 57.62
C GLY A 233 -11.08 8.03 58.83
N LEU A 234 -10.57 9.28 58.89
CA LEU A 234 -10.32 10.12 60.07
C LEU A 234 -9.36 9.63 61.18
N SER A 235 -8.25 10.37 61.36
CA SER A 235 -8.09 11.26 62.53
C SER A 235 -6.76 12.04 62.53
N ASP A 236 -6.79 13.17 63.23
CA ASP A 236 -5.92 14.35 63.24
C ASP A 236 -4.50 14.22 63.83
N GLY A 237 -3.61 15.13 63.41
CA GLY A 237 -2.86 15.99 64.34
C GLY A 237 -1.34 15.81 64.47
N PRO A 238 -0.59 16.85 64.93
CA PRO A 238 0.44 17.52 64.14
C PRO A 238 1.87 17.48 64.74
N GLY A 239 2.88 17.94 63.99
CA GLY A 239 4.21 18.21 64.58
C GLY A 239 5.34 18.53 63.59
N ASP A 240 5.48 19.83 63.30
CA ASP A 240 6.68 20.65 63.13
C ASP A 240 8.09 20.02 62.95
N GLY A 241 8.90 20.60 62.06
CA GLY A 241 10.34 20.32 61.99
C GLY A 241 11.03 20.69 60.68
N ALA A 242 11.27 21.98 60.46
CA ALA A 242 12.20 22.49 59.44
C ALA A 242 13.65 22.09 59.76
N VAL A 243 14.49 21.76 58.75
CA VAL A 243 15.86 22.28 58.56
C VAL A 243 16.27 22.15 57.09
N ALA A 244 16.76 23.25 56.53
CA ALA A 244 17.41 23.37 55.22
C ALA A 244 18.94 23.17 55.34
N VAL A 245 19.59 22.55 54.34
CA VAL A 245 21.02 22.78 53.95
C VAL A 245 21.19 22.36 52.48
N ALA A 246 21.32 23.32 51.54
CA ALA A 246 22.54 23.72 50.79
C ALA A 246 23.21 22.61 49.96
N ARG A 247 23.12 22.68 48.62
CA ARG A 247 24.15 23.14 47.65
C ARG A 247 25.42 22.28 47.60
N GLU A 248 25.69 21.69 46.44
CA GLU A 248 26.89 21.95 45.59
C GLU A 248 26.93 21.03 44.35
N ALA A 249 27.02 21.66 43.18
CA ALA A 249 27.84 21.23 42.04
C ALA A 249 29.07 22.17 42.03
N PRO A 250 30.17 21.97 41.25
CA PRO A 250 30.35 21.06 40.10
C PRO A 250 31.74 20.37 40.01
N ALA A 251 31.90 19.51 38.99
CA ALA A 251 33.00 19.51 38.01
C ALA A 251 32.59 18.68 36.80
#